data_AF-G2E731-F1
#
_entry.id   AF-G2E731-F1
#
_cell.length_a   1.000
_cell.length_b   1.000
_cell.length_c   1.000
_cell.angle_alpha   90.00
_cell.angle_beta   90.00
_cell.angle_gamma   90.00
#
_symmetry.space_group_name_H-M   'P 1'
#
loop_
_entity.id
_entity.type
_entity.pdbx_description
1 polymer ?
#
loop_
_entity_poly.entity_id
_entity_poly.type
_entity_poly.pdbx_seq_one_letter_code
_entity_poly.pdbx_strand_id
1 'polypeptide(L)'
;MARSKQWTEEDARFAREWLGRTDIKVESIQDAEPDVLAQHLKDRLTVSDWTRMLGAIRQRKHQAASDTVRITKSELDRLRSEAQSKRQHNGIDKDAEIKRLRDETTEQAGVIERLRRERDILTGRVNKLDGAEATLDRLRADLAARDAEIQRLKAEVALAHGQVAAVRAHESGYREQISRLESRPGQIERSANRQSDENVENLSDRDCRILELHQAGQTKRGIARELGISDGTVRNVLGRLRND
;
A
#
# COMPACT_ATOMS: atom_id res chain seq x y z
N MET A 1 36.48 82.86 68.54
CA MET A 1 35.59 82.02 69.37
C MET A 1 35.77 80.57 68.93
N ALA A 2 36.42 79.74 69.75
CA ALA A 2 36.56 78.32 69.46
C ALA A 2 35.20 77.64 69.69
N ARG A 3 34.62 77.02 68.66
CA ARG A 3 33.40 76.22 68.81
C ARG A 3 33.69 75.09 69.79
N SER A 4 32.91 75.00 70.89
CA SER A 4 32.96 73.84 71.76
C SER A 4 32.61 72.61 70.93
N LYS A 5 33.53 71.66 70.86
CA LYS A 5 33.27 70.40 70.15
C LYS A 5 32.18 69.66 70.92
N GLN A 6 31.01 69.51 70.30
CA GLN A 6 29.92 68.72 70.85
C GLN A 6 30.39 67.27 71.01
N TRP A 7 30.15 66.71 72.18
CA TRP A 7 30.42 65.31 72.46
C TRP A 7 29.32 64.46 71.82
N THR A 8 29.71 63.40 71.11
CA THR A 8 28.73 62.44 70.61
C THR A 8 28.38 61.42 71.68
N GLU A 9 27.28 60.68 71.50
CA GLU A 9 26.91 59.58 72.40
C GLU A 9 28.02 58.52 72.51
N GLU A 10 28.81 58.34 71.45
CA GLU A 10 30.01 57.50 71.49
C GLU A 10 31.12 58.08 72.37
N ASP A 11 31.34 59.40 72.34
CA ASP A 11 32.32 60.04 73.24
C ASP A 11 31.90 59.85 74.71
N ALA A 12 30.62 60.04 75.01
CA ALA A 12 30.06 59.81 76.34
C ALA A 12 30.22 58.34 76.79
N ARG A 13 29.95 57.39 75.90
CA ARG A 13 30.13 55.96 76.18
C ARG A 13 31.59 55.60 76.44
N PHE A 14 32.52 56.07 75.61
CA PHE A 14 33.95 55.81 75.79
C PHE A 14 34.51 56.48 77.05
N ALA A 15 34.00 57.67 77.41
CA ALA A 15 34.36 58.33 78.67
C ALA A 15 33.89 57.53 79.89
N ARG A 16 32.64 57.03 79.89
CA ARG A 16 32.12 56.16 80.95
C ARG A 16 32.94 54.85 81.05
N GLU A 17 33.28 54.24 79.92
CA GLU A 17 34.12 53.04 79.86
C GLU A 17 35.55 53.30 80.38
N TRP A 18 36.12 54.46 80.07
CA TRP A 18 37.43 54.87 80.57
C TRP A 18 37.41 55.10 82.08
N LEU A 19 36.42 55.83 82.58
CA LEU A 19 36.23 56.08 84.02
C LEU A 19 36.07 54.76 84.79
N GLY A 20 35.26 53.82 84.28
CA GLY A 20 35.08 52.50 84.87
C GLY A 20 36.34 51.62 84.89
N ARG A 21 37.39 51.98 84.14
CA ARG A 21 38.71 51.31 84.16
C ARG A 21 39.75 52.02 85.04
N THR A 22 39.43 53.21 85.53
CA THR A 22 40.34 54.02 86.35
C THR A 22 39.80 54.11 87.77
N ASP A 23 40.65 54.17 88.78
CA ASP A 23 40.22 54.30 90.19
C ASP A 23 39.67 55.70 90.55
N ILE A 24 39.31 56.52 89.56
CA ILE A 24 38.83 57.89 89.75
C ILE A 24 37.34 57.84 90.12
N LYS A 25 37.03 58.17 91.38
CA LYS A 25 35.65 58.24 91.88
C LYS A 25 34.96 59.52 91.41
N VAL A 26 34.30 59.46 90.25
CA VAL A 26 33.30 60.46 89.84
C VAL A 26 31.91 59.94 90.26
N GLU A 27 31.07 60.80 90.85
CA GLU A 27 29.68 60.43 91.17
C GLU A 27 28.97 59.93 89.90
N SER A 28 28.22 58.83 90.03
CA SER A 28 27.60 58.14 88.91
C SER A 28 26.53 59.00 88.25
N ILE A 29 26.89 59.70 87.18
CA ILE A 29 25.93 60.35 86.29
C ILE A 29 25.55 59.35 85.20
N GLN A 30 24.66 58.44 85.57
CA GLN A 30 23.95 57.62 84.59
C GLN A 30 22.92 58.52 83.91
N ASP A 31 22.87 58.47 82.57
CA ASP A 31 21.87 59.13 81.72
C ASP A 31 21.96 60.65 81.48
N ALA A 32 23.07 61.33 81.81
CA ALA A 32 23.27 62.70 81.33
C ALA A 32 23.55 62.76 79.83
N GLU A 33 23.02 63.81 79.18
CA GLU A 33 23.34 64.17 77.81
C GLU A 33 24.87 64.28 77.61
N PRO A 34 25.40 63.91 76.43
CA PRO A 34 26.84 63.86 76.18
C PRO A 34 27.59 65.15 76.53
N ASP A 35 27.00 66.30 76.21
CA ASP A 35 27.59 67.61 76.49
C ASP A 35 27.53 67.97 77.99
N VAL A 36 26.47 67.57 78.69
CA VAL A 36 26.32 67.74 80.14
C VAL A 36 27.33 66.88 80.89
N LEU A 37 27.52 65.63 80.44
CA LEU A 37 28.55 64.74 80.97
C LEU A 37 29.95 65.29 80.71
N ALA A 38 30.21 65.79 79.50
CA ALA A 38 31.50 66.38 79.14
C ALA A 38 31.86 67.56 80.03
N GLN A 39 30.89 68.46 80.26
CA GLN A 39 31.08 69.63 81.11
C GLN A 39 31.31 69.22 82.57
N HIS A 40 30.52 68.28 83.09
CA HIS A 40 30.70 67.76 84.45
C HIS A 40 32.08 67.11 84.66
N LEU A 41 32.52 66.28 83.72
CA LEU A 41 33.83 65.63 83.78
C LEU A 41 34.99 66.62 83.66
N LYS A 42 34.82 67.67 82.84
CA LYS A 42 35.81 68.74 82.71
C LYS A 42 35.99 69.52 84.01
N ASP A 43 34.90 69.73 84.75
CA ASP A 43 34.92 70.48 86.01
C ASP A 43 35.46 69.63 87.19
N ARG A 44 35.37 68.30 87.11
CA ARG A 44 35.79 67.38 88.19
C ARG A 44 37.15 66.70 87.99
N LEU A 45 37.59 66.48 86.76
CA LEU A 45 38.87 65.82 86.48
C LEU A 45 40.02 66.84 86.52
N THR A 46 41.21 66.39 86.94
CA THR A 46 42.42 67.19 86.76
C THR A 46 42.69 67.40 85.27
N VAL A 47 43.42 68.47 84.91
CA VAL A 47 43.78 68.75 83.51
C VAL A 47 44.52 67.57 82.87
N SER A 48 45.37 66.87 83.64
CA SER A 48 46.07 65.66 83.20
C SER A 48 45.12 64.49 82.94
N ASP A 49 44.16 64.23 83.84
CA ASP A 49 43.22 63.12 83.70
C ASP A 49 42.22 63.38 82.58
N TRP A 50 41.74 64.62 82.45
CA TRP A 50 40.91 65.08 81.34
C TRP A 50 41.61 64.88 79.99
N THR A 51 42.89 65.27 79.90
CA THR A 51 43.69 65.11 78.67
C THR A 51 43.93 63.63 78.35
N ARG A 52 44.19 62.80 79.36
CA ARG A 52 44.38 61.35 79.22
C ARG A 52 43.10 60.66 78.76
N MET A 53 41.96 61.04 79.33
CA MET A 53 40.65 60.56 78.94
C MET A 53 40.33 60.93 77.48
N LEU A 54 40.51 62.19 77.09
CA LEU A 54 40.31 62.63 75.71
C LEU A 54 41.24 61.89 74.72
N GLY A 55 42.49 61.62 75.11
CA GLY A 55 43.42 60.80 74.33
C GLY A 55 42.93 59.37 74.16
N ALA A 56 42.44 58.74 75.24
CA ALA A 56 41.90 57.39 75.23
C ALA A 56 40.61 57.28 74.39
N ILE A 57 39.70 58.26 74.50
CA ILE A 57 38.48 58.34 73.68
C ILE A 57 38.85 58.44 72.19
N ARG A 58 39.80 59.30 71.83
CA ARG A 58 40.27 59.44 70.44
C ARG A 58 40.87 58.14 69.91
N GLN A 59 41.70 57.47 70.70
CA GLN A 59 42.29 56.19 70.34
C GLN A 59 41.23 55.09 70.17
N ARG A 60 40.24 55.02 71.07
CA ARG A 60 39.12 54.08 70.98
C ARG A 60 38.25 54.33 69.76
N LYS A 61 37.95 55.58 69.42
CA LYS A 61 37.26 55.94 68.17
C LYS A 61 38.02 55.48 66.93
N HIS A 62 39.34 55.71 66.89
CA HIS A 62 40.16 55.21 65.78
C HIS A 62 40.19 53.68 65.71
N GLN A 63 40.27 52.98 66.85
CA GLN A 63 40.19 51.52 66.89
C GLN A 63 38.83 51.01 66.42
N ALA A 64 37.72 51.57 66.91
CA ALA A 64 36.37 51.19 66.47
C ALA A 64 36.16 51.45 64.97
N ALA A 65 36.65 52.57 64.44
CA ALA A 65 36.65 52.84 63.00
C ALA A 65 37.50 51.82 62.22
N SER A 66 38.68 51.45 62.73
CA SER A 66 39.51 50.42 62.12
C SER A 66 38.85 49.02 62.16
N ASP A 67 38.20 48.68 63.26
CA ASP A 67 37.53 47.40 63.46
C ASP A 67 36.29 47.29 62.56
N THR A 68 35.49 48.36 62.44
CA THR A 68 34.36 48.39 61.50
C THR A 68 34.82 48.26 60.05
N VAL A 69 35.91 48.93 59.65
CA VAL A 69 36.50 48.76 58.31
C VAL A 69 37.01 47.34 58.10
N ARG A 70 37.66 46.74 59.12
CA ARG A 70 38.15 45.36 59.04
C ARG A 70 36.99 44.36 58.92
N ILE A 71 35.93 44.53 59.71
CA ILE A 71 34.73 43.68 59.68
C ILE A 71 34.03 43.80 58.32
N THR A 72 33.74 45.03 57.88
CA THR A 72 33.07 45.26 56.58
C THR A 72 33.91 44.75 55.41
N LYS A 73 35.24 44.89 55.45
CA LYS A 73 36.13 44.29 54.46
C LYS A 73 36.04 42.77 54.45
N SER A 74 36.04 42.13 55.62
CA SER A 74 35.92 40.67 55.72
C SER A 74 34.55 40.16 55.24
N GLU A 75 33.47 40.91 55.48
CA GLU A 75 32.15 40.61 54.94
C GLU A 75 32.11 40.76 53.41
N LEU A 76 32.74 41.82 52.89
CA LEU A 76 32.83 42.05 51.45
C LEU A 76 33.63 40.94 50.75
N ASP A 77 34.75 40.51 51.35
CA ASP A 77 35.53 39.39 50.84
C ASP A 77 34.73 38.08 50.87
N ARG A 78 33.99 37.82 51.95
CA ARG A 78 33.08 36.67 52.06
C ARG A 78 32.00 36.69 50.97
N LEU A 79 31.31 37.82 50.80
CA LEU A 79 30.26 37.97 49.79
C LEU A 79 30.83 37.83 48.37
N ARG A 80 32.05 38.33 48.13
CA ARG A 80 32.73 38.17 46.84
C ARG A 80 33.05 36.71 46.56
N SER A 81 33.57 35.98 47.54
CA SER A 81 33.82 34.53 47.43
C SER A 81 32.52 33.75 47.20
N GLU A 82 31.44 34.09 47.91
CA GLU A 82 30.14 33.45 47.72
C GLU A 82 29.55 33.72 46.33
N ALA A 83 29.61 34.97 45.86
CA ALA A 83 29.16 35.34 44.52
C ALA A 83 29.99 34.64 43.43
N GLN A 84 31.31 34.54 43.61
CA GLN A 84 32.19 33.83 42.69
C GLN A 84 31.89 32.33 42.68
N SER A 85 31.71 31.72 43.85
CA SER A 85 31.34 30.31 43.98
C SER A 85 30.00 30.00 43.31
N LYS A 86 28.97 30.83 43.55
CA LYS A 86 27.65 30.69 42.90
C LYS A 86 27.74 30.83 41.37
N ARG A 87 28.56 31.76 40.87
CA ARG A 87 28.78 31.93 39.43
C ARG A 87 29.47 30.71 38.81
N GLN A 88 30.47 30.16 39.48
CA GLN A 88 31.19 28.98 39.00
C GLN A 88 30.29 27.75 39.01
N HIS A 89 29.62 27.46 40.12
CA HIS A 89 28.79 26.27 40.24
C HIS A 89 27.59 26.30 39.27
N ASN A 90 26.84 27.42 39.23
CA ASN A 90 25.69 27.55 38.34
C ASN A 90 26.10 27.63 36.86
N GLY A 91 27.30 28.13 36.56
CA GLY A 91 27.86 28.11 35.21
C GLY A 91 28.14 26.68 34.75
N ILE A 92 28.84 25.91 35.58
CA ILE A 92 29.21 24.52 35.29
C ILE A 92 27.95 23.64 35.11
N ASP A 93 26.96 23.78 35.98
CA ASP A 93 25.73 22.97 35.90
C ASP A 93 24.93 23.29 34.62
N LYS A 94 24.85 24.57 34.25
CA LYS A 94 24.19 24.99 33.00
C LYS A 94 24.95 24.54 31.77
N ASP A 95 26.27 24.60 31.77
CA ASP A 95 27.09 24.14 30.65
C ASP A 95 26.98 22.63 30.45
N ALA A 96 26.89 21.87 31.54
CA ALA A 96 26.64 20.43 31.50
C ALA A 96 25.26 20.11 30.91
N GLU A 97 24.22 20.83 31.33
CA GLU A 97 22.86 20.65 30.80
C GLU A 97 22.77 21.05 29.32
N ILE A 98 23.40 22.15 28.93
CA ILE A 98 23.49 22.57 27.52
C ILE A 98 24.19 21.50 26.68
N LYS A 99 25.26 20.90 27.20
CA LYS A 99 25.96 19.80 26.51
C LYS A 99 25.04 18.59 26.35
N ARG A 100 24.37 18.16 27.42
CA ARG A 100 23.41 17.05 27.40
C ARG A 100 22.30 17.27 26.36
N LEU A 101 21.68 18.45 26.35
CA LEU A 101 20.62 18.78 25.39
C LEU A 101 21.14 18.82 23.94
N ARG A 102 22.38 19.25 23.72
CA ARG A 102 23.02 19.19 22.40
C ARG A 102 23.22 17.75 21.95
N ASP A 103 23.75 16.90 22.82
CA ASP A 103 23.96 15.48 22.51
C ASP A 103 22.62 14.80 22.17
N GLU A 104 21.57 15.05 22.95
CA GLU A 104 20.22 14.56 22.68
C GLU A 104 19.66 15.09 21.33
N THR A 105 19.88 16.37 21.02
CA THR A 105 19.47 16.95 19.73
C THR A 105 20.18 16.27 18.57
N THR A 106 21.48 15.96 18.71
CA THR A 106 22.24 15.25 17.66
C THR A 106 21.78 13.80 17.49
N GLU A 107 21.43 13.12 18.57
CA GLU A 107 20.86 11.77 18.52
C GLU A 107 19.50 11.75 17.83
N GLN A 108 18.61 12.67 18.21
CA GLN A 108 17.29 12.83 17.58
C GLN A 108 17.41 13.16 16.08
N ALA A 109 18.37 14.01 15.69
CA ALA A 109 18.65 14.27 14.28
C ALA A 109 19.06 12.99 13.53
N GLY A 110 19.87 12.13 14.15
CA GLY A 110 20.24 10.83 13.60
C GLY A 110 19.05 9.89 13.41
N VAL A 111 18.11 9.87 14.37
CA VAL A 111 16.87 9.09 14.29
C VAL A 111 15.97 9.61 13.15
N ILE A 112 15.81 10.93 13.04
CA ILE A 112 15.03 11.56 11.96
C ILE A 112 15.58 11.17 10.58
N GLU A 113 16.90 11.20 10.41
CA GLU A 113 17.53 10.81 9.15
C GLU A 113 17.33 9.32 8.81
N ARG A 114 17.34 8.45 9.82
CA ARG A 114 17.03 7.02 9.61
C ARG A 114 15.58 6.83 9.16
N LEU A 115 14.63 7.44 9.86
CA LEU A 115 13.21 7.37 9.52
C LEU A 115 12.92 7.97 8.14
N ARG A 116 13.62 9.03 7.75
CA ARG A 116 13.55 9.59 6.38
C ARG A 116 13.94 8.56 5.34
N ARG A 117 15.09 7.89 5.50
CA ARG A 117 15.53 6.84 4.57
C ARG A 117 14.57 5.67 4.52
N GLU A 118 14.03 5.22 5.65
CA GLU A 118 13.03 4.15 5.71
C GLU A 118 11.75 4.53 4.94
N ARG A 119 11.26 5.76 5.13
CA ARG A 119 10.12 6.30 4.40
C ARG A 119 10.38 6.36 2.89
N ASP A 120 11.58 6.75 2.46
CA ASP A 120 11.94 6.77 1.03
C ASP A 120 11.98 5.35 0.44
N ILE A 121 12.53 4.38 1.17
CA ILE A 121 12.53 2.96 0.79
C ILE A 121 11.09 2.43 0.66
N LEU A 122 10.24 2.71 1.64
CA LEU A 122 8.84 2.28 1.63
C LEU A 122 8.08 2.93 0.47
N THR A 123 8.30 4.22 0.20
CA THR A 123 7.72 4.92 -0.94
C THR A 123 8.15 4.26 -2.26
N GLY A 124 9.43 3.93 -2.40
CA GLY A 124 9.94 3.19 -3.55
C GLY A 124 9.33 1.79 -3.71
N ARG A 125 8.98 1.11 -2.61
CA ARG A 125 8.27 -0.18 -2.65
C ARG A 125 6.82 -0.03 -3.08
N VAL A 126 6.11 0.99 -2.60
CA VAL A 126 4.73 1.29 -3.01
C VAL A 126 4.67 1.54 -4.51
N ASN A 127 5.52 2.43 -5.04
CA ASN A 127 5.54 2.71 -6.48
C ASN A 127 5.81 1.47 -7.35
N LYS A 128 6.61 0.50 -6.85
CA LYS A 128 6.84 -0.78 -7.53
C LYS A 128 5.61 -1.67 -7.51
N LEU A 129 4.86 -1.68 -6.40
CA LEU A 129 3.61 -2.44 -6.29
C LEU A 129 2.54 -1.85 -7.22
N ASP A 130 2.42 -0.52 -7.28
CA ASP A 130 1.49 0.16 -8.19
C ASP A 130 1.80 -0.18 -9.66
N GLY A 131 3.09 -0.21 -10.03
CA GLY A 131 3.51 -0.64 -11.38
C GLY A 131 3.22 -2.12 -11.67
N ALA A 132 3.33 -2.99 -10.67
CA ALA A 132 2.99 -4.40 -10.80
C ALA A 132 1.46 -4.60 -10.92
N GLU A 133 0.66 -3.83 -10.18
CA GLU A 133 -0.80 -3.85 -10.27
C GLU A 133 -1.28 -3.42 -11.66
N ALA A 134 -0.74 -2.32 -12.20
CA ALA A 134 -1.03 -1.90 -13.58
C ALA A 134 -0.67 -2.98 -14.61
N THR A 135 0.42 -3.72 -14.37
CA THR A 135 0.82 -4.85 -15.22
C THR A 135 -0.17 -6.01 -15.12
N LEU A 136 -0.64 -6.34 -13.92
CA LEU A 136 -1.66 -7.38 -13.70
C LEU A 136 -2.97 -7.04 -14.39
N ASP A 137 -3.43 -5.80 -14.31
CA ASP A 137 -4.67 -5.36 -14.97
C ASP A 137 -4.56 -5.45 -16.49
N ARG A 138 -3.40 -5.09 -17.05
CA ARG A 138 -3.13 -5.31 -18.48
C ARG A 138 -3.18 -6.80 -18.85
N LEU A 139 -2.52 -7.66 -18.07
CA LEU A 139 -2.53 -9.11 -18.32
C LEU A 139 -3.93 -9.71 -18.20
N ARG A 140 -4.76 -9.21 -17.28
CA ARG A 140 -6.17 -9.63 -17.15
C ARG A 140 -6.98 -9.23 -18.37
N ALA A 141 -6.80 -8.01 -18.88
CA ALA A 141 -7.45 -7.55 -20.12
C ALA A 141 -7.01 -8.38 -21.33
N ASP A 142 -5.71 -8.65 -21.45
CA ASP A 142 -5.16 -9.49 -22.52
C ASP A 142 -5.71 -10.93 -22.45
N LEU A 143 -5.81 -11.51 -21.25
CA LEU A 143 -6.40 -12.84 -21.05
C LEU A 143 -7.87 -12.88 -21.48
N ALA A 144 -8.67 -11.90 -21.05
CA ALA A 144 -10.08 -11.81 -21.44
C ALA A 144 -10.26 -11.67 -22.97
N ALA A 145 -9.39 -10.90 -23.63
CA ALA A 145 -9.40 -10.78 -25.08
C ALA A 145 -9.05 -12.10 -25.78
N ARG A 146 -8.08 -12.86 -25.24
CA ARG A 146 -7.72 -14.19 -25.76
C ARG A 146 -8.83 -15.21 -25.57
N ASP A 147 -9.50 -15.19 -24.42
CA ASP A 147 -10.66 -16.07 -24.17
C ASP A 147 -11.80 -15.79 -25.15
N ALA A 148 -12.10 -14.51 -25.43
CA ALA A 148 -13.09 -14.14 -26.44
C ALA A 148 -12.71 -14.66 -27.83
N GLU A 149 -11.43 -14.55 -28.22
CA GLU A 149 -10.95 -15.08 -29.51
C GLU A 149 -11.04 -16.60 -29.58
N ILE A 150 -10.73 -17.31 -28.48
CA ILE A 150 -10.89 -18.77 -28.40
C ILE A 150 -12.36 -19.16 -28.61
N GLN A 151 -13.31 -18.44 -28.01
CA GLN A 151 -14.74 -18.72 -28.22
C GLN A 151 -15.17 -18.45 -29.66
N ARG A 152 -14.66 -17.39 -30.28
CA ARG A 152 -14.90 -17.08 -31.70
C ARG A 152 -14.41 -18.21 -32.59
N LEU A 153 -13.16 -18.66 -32.41
CA LEU A 153 -12.57 -19.75 -33.18
C LEU A 153 -13.31 -21.08 -32.95
N LYS A 154 -13.77 -21.37 -31.73
CA LYS A 154 -14.59 -22.55 -31.45
C LYS A 154 -15.91 -22.52 -32.24
N ALA A 155 -16.56 -21.37 -32.32
CA ALA A 155 -17.79 -21.21 -33.11
C ALA A 155 -17.52 -21.39 -34.62
N GLU A 156 -16.44 -20.82 -35.13
CA GLU A 156 -16.01 -21.02 -36.53
C GLU A 156 -15.74 -22.49 -36.85
N VAL A 157 -15.05 -23.21 -35.96
CA VAL A 157 -14.79 -24.65 -36.11
C VAL A 157 -16.10 -25.44 -36.10
N ALA A 158 -17.06 -25.11 -35.23
CA ALA A 158 -18.35 -25.78 -35.19
C ALA A 158 -19.15 -25.56 -36.49
N LEU A 159 -19.13 -24.34 -37.03
CA LEU A 159 -19.74 -24.03 -38.32
C LEU A 159 -19.11 -24.83 -39.47
N ALA A 160 -17.78 -24.86 -39.52
CA ALA A 160 -17.05 -25.64 -40.53
C ALA A 160 -17.37 -27.14 -40.45
N HIS A 161 -17.47 -27.70 -39.23
CA HIS A 161 -17.91 -29.10 -39.04
C HIS A 161 -19.33 -29.33 -39.58
N GLY A 162 -20.26 -28.40 -39.34
CA GLY A 162 -21.62 -28.45 -39.90
C GLY A 162 -21.63 -28.45 -41.43
N GLN A 163 -20.81 -27.59 -42.05
CA GLN A 163 -20.66 -27.54 -43.51
C GLN A 163 -20.09 -28.85 -44.07
N VAL A 164 -19.07 -29.43 -43.44
CA VAL A 164 -18.51 -30.72 -43.85
C VAL A 164 -19.54 -31.84 -43.74
N ALA A 165 -20.33 -31.87 -42.67
CA ALA A 165 -21.41 -32.84 -42.51
C ALA A 165 -22.48 -32.72 -43.61
N ALA A 166 -22.88 -31.48 -43.96
CA ALA A 166 -23.81 -31.23 -45.05
C ALA A 166 -23.26 -31.69 -46.41
N VAL A 167 -22.01 -31.39 -46.72
CA VAL A 167 -21.35 -31.84 -47.96
C VAL A 167 -21.30 -33.37 -48.03
N ARG A 168 -20.96 -34.05 -46.92
CA ARG A 168 -20.97 -35.52 -46.86
C ARG A 168 -22.36 -36.11 -47.09
N ALA A 169 -23.40 -35.50 -46.54
CA ALA A 169 -24.78 -35.93 -46.78
C ALA A 169 -25.17 -35.78 -48.26
N HIS A 170 -24.81 -34.66 -48.89
CA HIS A 170 -25.00 -34.46 -50.33
C HIS A 170 -24.23 -35.49 -51.16
N GLU A 171 -22.97 -35.77 -50.83
CA GLU A 171 -22.15 -36.78 -51.50
C GLU A 171 -22.81 -38.17 -51.42
N SER A 172 -23.30 -38.56 -50.23
CA SER A 172 -24.03 -39.82 -50.06
C SER A 172 -25.29 -39.88 -50.92
N GLY A 173 -26.07 -38.80 -50.97
CA GLY A 173 -27.26 -38.70 -51.82
C GLY A 173 -26.93 -38.82 -53.30
N TYR A 174 -25.87 -38.16 -53.77
CA TYR A 174 -25.41 -38.31 -55.15
C TYR A 174 -24.92 -39.73 -55.46
N ARG A 175 -24.19 -40.37 -54.54
CA ARG A 175 -23.78 -41.78 -54.72
C ARG A 175 -24.98 -42.71 -54.86
N GLU A 176 -26.02 -42.54 -54.04
CA GLU A 176 -27.25 -43.33 -54.18
C GLU A 176 -27.95 -43.09 -55.53
N GLN A 177 -28.02 -41.84 -55.98
CA GLN A 177 -28.58 -41.52 -57.30
C GLN A 177 -27.79 -42.18 -58.43
N ILE A 178 -26.44 -42.13 -58.37
CA ILE A 178 -25.57 -42.80 -59.31
C ILE A 178 -25.84 -44.30 -59.31
N SER A 179 -25.85 -44.97 -58.15
CA SER A 179 -26.12 -46.41 -58.06
C SER A 179 -27.50 -46.79 -58.62
N ARG A 180 -28.54 -45.96 -58.42
CA ARG A 180 -29.87 -46.17 -59.02
C ARG A 180 -29.82 -46.06 -60.55
N LEU A 181 -29.13 -45.05 -61.07
CA LEU A 181 -28.97 -44.85 -62.51
C LEU A 181 -28.16 -45.97 -63.16
N GLU A 182 -27.10 -46.45 -62.51
CA GLU A 182 -26.28 -47.58 -62.97
C GLU A 182 -27.03 -48.92 -62.94
N SER A 183 -27.95 -49.11 -61.99
CA SER A 183 -28.77 -50.32 -61.89
C SER A 183 -29.94 -50.36 -62.89
N ARG A 184 -30.37 -49.19 -63.37
CA ARG A 184 -31.55 -49.03 -64.23
C ARG A 184 -31.41 -49.72 -65.60
N PRO A 185 -30.29 -49.64 -66.34
CA PRO A 185 -30.08 -50.41 -67.57
C PRO A 185 -30.31 -51.91 -67.37
N GLY A 186 -29.70 -52.51 -66.34
CA GLY A 186 -29.87 -53.94 -66.06
C GLY A 186 -31.29 -54.32 -65.59
N GLN A 187 -32.07 -53.37 -65.07
CA GLN A 187 -33.50 -53.58 -64.81
C GLN A 187 -34.34 -53.49 -66.09
N ILE A 188 -34.04 -52.52 -66.95
CA ILE A 188 -34.71 -52.36 -68.25
C ILE A 188 -34.42 -53.57 -69.13
N GLU A 189 -33.17 -54.03 -69.20
CA GLU A 189 -32.78 -55.25 -69.93
C GLU A 189 -33.49 -56.49 -69.38
N ARG A 190 -33.52 -56.68 -68.05
CA ARG A 190 -34.26 -57.81 -67.46
C ARG A 190 -35.77 -57.75 -67.72
N SER A 191 -36.34 -56.54 -67.74
CA SER A 191 -37.75 -56.34 -68.05
C SER A 191 -38.05 -56.61 -69.53
N ALA A 192 -37.17 -56.14 -70.42
CA ALA A 192 -37.25 -56.38 -71.86
C ALA A 192 -37.07 -57.87 -72.19
N ASN A 193 -36.11 -58.56 -71.54
CA ASN A 193 -35.91 -59.99 -71.73
C ASN A 193 -37.09 -60.82 -71.21
N ARG A 194 -37.66 -60.47 -70.04
CA ARG A 194 -38.89 -61.15 -69.58
C ARG A 194 -40.05 -60.95 -70.55
N GLN A 195 -40.22 -59.73 -71.06
CA GLN A 195 -41.25 -59.46 -72.07
C GLN A 195 -40.98 -60.20 -73.39
N SER A 196 -39.72 -60.38 -73.80
CA SER A 196 -39.42 -61.19 -74.98
C SER A 196 -39.67 -62.67 -74.72
N ASP A 197 -39.28 -63.21 -73.57
CA ASP A 197 -39.48 -64.62 -73.23
C ASP A 197 -40.96 -64.96 -73.07
N GLU A 198 -41.74 -64.13 -72.36
CA GLU A 198 -43.21 -64.28 -72.28
C GLU A 198 -43.88 -64.17 -73.65
N ASN A 199 -43.39 -63.31 -74.54
CA ASN A 199 -43.93 -63.22 -75.90
C ASN A 199 -43.58 -64.47 -76.73
N VAL A 200 -42.38 -65.03 -76.59
CA VAL A 200 -41.97 -66.25 -77.30
C VAL A 200 -42.76 -67.46 -76.79
N GLU A 201 -42.97 -67.57 -75.47
CA GLU A 201 -43.74 -68.66 -74.87
C GLU A 201 -45.23 -68.57 -75.27
N ASN A 202 -45.83 -67.38 -75.23
CA ASN A 202 -47.20 -67.17 -75.72
C ASN A 202 -47.35 -67.43 -77.23
N LEU A 203 -46.33 -67.13 -78.04
CA LEU A 203 -46.32 -67.48 -79.47
C LEU A 203 -46.23 -69.00 -79.65
N SER A 204 -45.42 -69.68 -78.86
CA SER A 204 -45.28 -71.14 -78.90
C SER A 204 -46.59 -71.84 -78.51
N ASP A 205 -47.25 -71.41 -77.43
CA ASP A 205 -48.54 -71.96 -77.01
C ASP A 205 -49.63 -71.71 -78.05
N ARG A 206 -49.63 -70.52 -78.64
CA ARG A 206 -50.54 -70.18 -79.74
C ARG A 206 -50.28 -71.04 -80.97
N ASP A 207 -49.02 -71.31 -81.30
CA ASP A 207 -48.61 -72.12 -82.45
C ASP A 207 -48.96 -73.60 -82.23
N CYS A 208 -48.75 -74.12 -81.01
CA CYS A 208 -49.23 -75.44 -80.58
C CYS A 208 -50.75 -75.54 -80.70
N ARG A 209 -51.50 -74.52 -80.27
CA ARG A 209 -52.96 -74.50 -80.39
C ARG A 209 -53.44 -74.46 -81.85
N ILE A 210 -52.75 -73.72 -82.70
CA ILE A 210 -53.00 -73.71 -84.16
C ILE A 210 -52.79 -75.10 -84.76
N LEU A 211 -51.71 -75.79 -84.38
CA LEU A 211 -51.42 -77.15 -84.83
C LEU A 211 -52.50 -78.14 -84.37
N GLU A 212 -52.88 -78.09 -83.09
CA GLU A 212 -53.90 -78.95 -82.49
C GLU A 212 -55.25 -78.81 -83.20
N LEU A 213 -55.73 -77.58 -83.40
CA LEU A 213 -56.99 -77.33 -84.11
C LEU A 213 -56.93 -77.77 -85.58
N HIS A 214 -55.78 -77.62 -86.23
CA HIS A 214 -55.58 -78.10 -87.59
C HIS A 214 -55.57 -79.63 -87.68
N GLN A 215 -54.93 -80.32 -86.73
CA GLN A 215 -54.94 -81.78 -86.63
C GLN A 215 -56.35 -82.32 -86.31
N ALA A 216 -57.14 -81.58 -85.53
CA ALA A 216 -58.56 -81.84 -85.30
C ALA A 216 -59.44 -81.62 -86.55
N GLY A 217 -58.86 -81.22 -87.69
CA GLY A 217 -59.55 -81.10 -88.98
C GLY A 217 -60.21 -79.75 -89.22
N GLN A 218 -59.96 -78.74 -88.38
CA GLN A 218 -60.50 -77.41 -88.64
C GLN A 218 -59.87 -76.77 -89.88
N THR A 219 -60.69 -76.07 -90.67
CA THR A 219 -60.18 -75.27 -91.79
C THR A 219 -59.35 -74.10 -91.29
N LYS A 220 -58.31 -73.68 -92.03
CA LYS A 220 -57.43 -72.56 -91.66
C LYS A 220 -58.21 -71.27 -91.32
N ARG A 221 -59.30 -71.02 -92.05
CA ARG A 221 -60.21 -69.90 -91.82
C ARG A 221 -61.04 -70.05 -90.53
N GLY A 222 -61.36 -71.28 -90.12
CA GLY A 222 -62.01 -71.61 -88.85
C GLY A 222 -61.09 -71.34 -87.67
N ILE A 223 -59.86 -71.85 -87.72
CA ILE A 223 -58.81 -71.63 -86.72
C ILE A 223 -58.53 -70.12 -86.56
N ALA A 224 -58.43 -69.41 -87.69
CA ALA A 224 -58.19 -67.97 -87.71
C ALA A 224 -59.29 -67.19 -86.99
N ARG A 225 -60.57 -67.57 -87.15
CA ARG A 225 -61.69 -66.95 -86.43
C ARG A 225 -61.70 -67.31 -84.95
N GLU A 226 -61.42 -68.56 -84.61
CA GLU A 226 -61.42 -69.05 -83.23
C GLU A 226 -60.34 -68.38 -82.38
N LEU A 227 -59.14 -68.20 -82.95
CA LEU A 227 -58.00 -67.58 -82.25
C LEU A 227 -57.88 -66.07 -82.47
N GLY A 228 -58.85 -65.46 -83.19
CA GLY A 228 -58.88 -64.03 -83.49
C GLY A 228 -57.66 -63.53 -84.30
N ILE A 229 -57.14 -64.34 -85.22
CA ILE A 229 -55.95 -64.04 -86.04
C ILE A 229 -56.25 -63.99 -87.53
N SER A 230 -55.29 -63.45 -88.29
CA SER A 230 -55.37 -63.48 -89.75
C SER A 230 -55.13 -64.88 -90.30
N ASP A 231 -55.78 -65.21 -91.42
CA ASP A 231 -55.57 -66.48 -92.14
C ASP A 231 -54.12 -66.64 -92.65
N GLY A 232 -53.45 -65.51 -92.94
CA GLY A 232 -52.02 -65.49 -93.28
C GLY A 232 -51.13 -65.94 -92.11
N THR A 233 -51.49 -65.58 -90.88
CA THR A 233 -50.79 -66.01 -89.67
C THR A 233 -50.90 -67.52 -89.49
N VAL A 234 -52.10 -68.10 -89.60
CA VAL A 234 -52.32 -69.55 -89.51
C VAL A 234 -51.52 -70.31 -90.58
N ARG A 235 -51.50 -69.80 -91.83
CA ARG A 235 -50.72 -70.41 -92.92
C ARG A 235 -49.22 -70.36 -92.65
N ASN A 236 -48.71 -69.24 -92.15
CA ASN A 236 -47.29 -69.10 -91.84
C ASN A 236 -46.87 -70.03 -90.69
N VAL A 237 -47.66 -70.14 -89.64
CA VAL A 237 -47.38 -71.03 -88.50
C VAL A 237 -47.37 -72.49 -88.93
N LEU A 238 -48.44 -72.95 -89.60
CA LEU A 238 -48.51 -74.32 -90.12
C LEU A 238 -47.43 -74.60 -91.19
N GLY A 239 -46.97 -73.57 -91.90
CA GLY A 239 -45.88 -73.66 -92.86
C GLY A 239 -44.50 -73.82 -92.19
N ARG A 240 -44.27 -73.13 -91.06
CA ARG A 240 -43.05 -73.26 -90.26
C ARG A 240 -42.99 -74.63 -89.57
N LEU A 241 -44.05 -75.01 -88.86
CA LEU A 241 -44.14 -76.29 -88.12
C LEU A 241 -44.10 -77.55 -89.01
N ARG A 242 -44.23 -77.39 -90.33
CA ARG A 242 -44.11 -78.50 -91.30
C ARG A 242 -42.70 -78.62 -91.90
N ASN A 243 -41.89 -77.59 -91.72
CA ASN A 243 -40.53 -77.50 -92.25
C ASN A 243 -39.44 -77.62 -91.15
N ASP A 244 -39.82 -77.53 -89.88
CA ASP A 244 -39.04 -78.02 -88.73
C ASP A 244 -39.29 -79.53 -88.54
#